data_AF-A0A2E7LBW1-F1
#
_entry.id   AF-A0A2E7LBW1-F1
#
_cell.length_a   1.000
_cell.length_b   1.000
_cell.length_c   1.000
_cell.angle_alpha   90.00
_cell.angle_beta   90.00
_cell.angle_gamma   90.00
#
_symmetry.space_group_name_H-M   'P 1'
#
loop_
_entity.id
_entity.type
_entity.pdbx_description
1 polymer ?
#
loop_
_entity_poly.entity_id
_entity_poly.type
_entity_poly.pdbx_seq_one_letter_code
_entity_poly.pdbx_strand_id
1 'polypeptide(L)'
;MPVSVRVMALWLVALHCLSSWAQDVVVVRSKDTRTVATRKGEVLDYTGESLTLRLLSGRTQRIESNRVLSLETKRTESHKLAARLFQRGKYEAALQSYRLAEREEKRSWMLREIFAKEVQCFQNKGDMVAAAQRFLLILGSDPTARCFDVIPLMWVVPGKLAAVEEQSARQWLRGATVAERLIGSSWMIATSQRSQALSNLESLAADQDLRIGFLAEAQLWRIKLVTVSADQVGVWRQRIQRMPEGLRAGPCFLLGKGLARQEKFLDASLELLRIPILHSHLQTLVPEALLSAAQCLELAGQQQEAELVYREVLDLPESLPAASAAQKRLQRVRQDRER
;
A
#
# COMPACT_ATOMS: atom_id res chain seq x y z
N MET A 1 -61.19 -29.36 -46.08
CA MET A 1 -59.89 -29.09 -46.74
C MET A 1 -60.10 -27.99 -47.78
N PRO A 2 -59.20 -27.01 -48.00
CA PRO A 2 -58.26 -26.27 -47.14
C PRO A 2 -58.60 -24.75 -47.08
N VAL A 3 -58.40 -24.06 -45.94
CA VAL A 3 -57.31 -23.12 -45.59
C VAL A 3 -57.14 -21.90 -46.51
N SER A 4 -57.30 -20.68 -45.97
CA SER A 4 -56.28 -19.62 -46.09
C SER A 4 -56.48 -18.46 -45.13
N VAL A 5 -55.60 -18.44 -44.13
CA VAL A 5 -55.31 -17.38 -43.15
C VAL A 5 -54.41 -16.33 -43.81
N ARG A 6 -54.66 -15.03 -43.62
CA ARG A 6 -53.62 -13.97 -43.64
C ARG A 6 -53.96 -12.82 -42.70
N VAL A 7 -53.43 -12.88 -41.48
CA VAL A 7 -53.11 -11.72 -40.65
C VAL A 7 -51.60 -11.77 -40.47
N MET A 8 -50.88 -10.77 -40.97
CA MET A 8 -49.45 -10.63 -40.68
C MET A 8 -49.07 -9.15 -40.68
N ALA A 9 -49.13 -8.54 -39.51
CA ALA A 9 -48.42 -7.32 -39.18
C ALA A 9 -47.31 -7.72 -38.21
N LEU A 10 -46.05 -7.53 -38.62
CA LEU A 10 -44.88 -7.78 -37.79
C LEU A 10 -44.04 -6.51 -37.78
N TRP A 11 -44.26 -5.68 -36.77
CA TRP A 11 -43.39 -4.56 -36.41
C TRP A 11 -42.22 -5.11 -35.60
N LEU A 12 -41.04 -5.21 -36.24
CA LEU A 12 -39.77 -5.46 -35.58
C LEU A 12 -39.29 -4.16 -34.92
N VAL A 13 -39.68 -3.95 -33.66
CA VAL A 13 -39.05 -2.94 -32.80
C VAL A 13 -37.68 -3.49 -32.41
N ALA A 14 -36.65 -2.99 -33.07
CA ALA A 14 -35.27 -3.16 -32.64
C ALA A 14 -35.09 -2.44 -31.29
N LEU A 15 -35.31 -3.16 -30.18
CA LEU A 15 -34.84 -2.74 -28.87
C LEU A 15 -33.31 -2.63 -28.93
N HIS A 16 -32.84 -1.42 -29.21
CA HIS A 16 -31.49 -1.04 -28.87
C HIS A 16 -31.43 -1.10 -27.35
N CYS A 17 -30.76 -2.14 -26.82
CA CYS A 17 -30.26 -2.15 -25.46
C CYS A 17 -29.38 -0.92 -25.28
N LEU A 18 -29.99 0.21 -24.93
CA LEU A 18 -29.30 1.32 -24.27
C LEU A 18 -28.86 0.75 -22.93
N SER A 19 -27.67 0.12 -22.94
CA SER A 19 -26.94 -0.11 -21.71
C SER A 19 -26.86 1.24 -21.02
N SER A 20 -27.57 1.39 -19.90
CA SER A 20 -27.36 2.54 -19.03
C SER A 20 -25.99 2.36 -18.40
N TRP A 21 -24.94 2.76 -19.12
CA TRP A 21 -23.61 2.85 -18.56
C TRP A 21 -23.70 3.85 -17.41
N ALA A 22 -23.65 3.34 -16.18
CA ALA A 22 -23.61 4.19 -15.00
C ALA A 22 -22.42 5.13 -15.17
N GLN A 23 -22.68 6.44 -15.16
CA GLN A 23 -21.67 7.47 -15.38
C GLN A 23 -20.70 7.49 -14.21
N ASP A 24 -19.40 7.57 -14.51
CA ASP A 24 -18.38 7.89 -13.53
C ASP A 24 -18.48 9.39 -13.17
N VAL A 25 -18.27 9.68 -11.89
CA VAL A 25 -18.29 11.05 -11.35
C VAL A 25 -16.89 11.39 -10.84
N VAL A 26 -16.26 12.38 -11.46
CA VAL A 26 -14.92 12.85 -11.13
C VAL A 26 -15.02 14.23 -10.49
N VAL A 27 -14.52 14.36 -9.27
CA VAL A 27 -14.39 15.66 -8.60
C VAL A 27 -12.98 16.17 -8.82
N VAL A 28 -12.86 17.37 -9.38
CA VAL A 28 -11.57 17.95 -9.78
C VAL A 28 -11.34 19.33 -9.20
N ARG A 29 -10.08 19.62 -8.85
CA ARG A 29 -9.63 20.96 -8.49
C ARG A 29 -9.41 21.78 -9.77
N SER A 30 -9.93 23.01 -9.79
CA SER A 30 -9.64 23.96 -10.86
C SER A 30 -8.15 24.35 -10.88
N LYS A 31 -7.65 24.79 -12.03
CA LYS A 31 -6.26 25.25 -12.18
C LYS A 31 -5.96 26.44 -11.27
N ASP A 32 -6.95 27.31 -11.02
CA ASP A 32 -6.80 28.49 -10.17
C ASP A 32 -6.96 28.19 -8.66
N THR A 33 -6.93 26.91 -8.28
CA THR A 33 -6.89 26.33 -6.92
C THR A 33 -8.06 26.63 -5.97
N ARG A 34 -8.91 27.62 -6.26
CA ARG A 34 -9.99 28.05 -5.35
C ARG A 34 -11.35 27.37 -5.57
N THR A 35 -11.54 26.67 -6.68
CA THR A 35 -12.84 26.07 -7.03
C THR A 35 -12.72 24.57 -7.28
N VAL A 36 -13.74 23.85 -6.82
CA VAL A 36 -13.94 22.41 -7.06
C VAL A 36 -15.04 22.26 -8.10
N ALA A 37 -14.83 21.36 -9.05
CA ALA A 37 -15.79 21.12 -10.11
C ALA A 37 -16.07 19.63 -10.26
N THR A 38 -17.34 19.28 -10.48
CA THR A 38 -17.75 17.90 -10.75
C THR A 38 -17.83 17.68 -12.26
N ARG A 39 -17.36 16.53 -12.73
CA ARG A 39 -17.42 16.09 -14.13
C ARG A 39 -18.06 14.70 -14.17
N LYS A 40 -18.94 14.48 -15.15
CA LYS A 40 -19.61 13.18 -15.35
C LYS A 40 -19.28 12.64 -16.74
N GLY A 41 -18.98 11.35 -16.82
CA GLY A 41 -18.57 10.72 -18.07
C GLY A 41 -18.17 9.26 -17.89
N GLU A 42 -17.42 8.72 -18.85
CA GLU A 42 -16.79 7.40 -18.79
C GLU A 42 -15.28 7.59 -18.61
N VAL A 43 -14.71 7.03 -17.56
CA VAL A 43 -13.25 7.01 -17.38
C VAL A 43 -12.65 5.95 -18.29
N LEU A 44 -11.96 6.42 -19.33
CA LEU A 44 -11.30 5.55 -20.30
C LEU A 44 -10.00 4.98 -19.73
N ASP A 45 -9.24 5.81 -19.02
CA ASP A 45 -8.01 5.41 -18.35
C ASP A 45 -7.68 6.34 -17.18
N TYR A 46 -6.92 5.83 -16.22
CA TYR A 46 -6.43 6.59 -15.08
C TYR A 46 -5.04 6.10 -14.66
N THR A 47 -4.03 6.92 -14.91
CA THR A 47 -2.62 6.66 -14.60
C THR A 47 -2.10 7.55 -13.48
N GLY A 48 -0.83 7.39 -13.11
CA GLY A 48 -0.11 8.32 -12.25
C GLY A 48 -0.15 9.77 -12.70
N GLU A 49 -0.12 9.99 -14.01
CA GLU A 49 -0.03 11.32 -14.61
C GLU A 49 -1.39 11.96 -14.84
N SER A 50 -2.37 11.19 -15.30
CA SER A 50 -3.65 11.76 -15.72
C SER A 50 -4.82 10.79 -15.73
N LEU A 51 -6.02 11.35 -15.62
CA LEU A 51 -7.30 10.72 -15.89
C LEU A 51 -7.80 11.17 -17.26
N THR A 52 -8.25 10.22 -18.07
CA THR A 52 -8.89 10.48 -19.37
C THR A 52 -10.39 10.20 -19.27
N LEU A 53 -11.20 11.24 -19.37
CA LEU A 53 -12.65 11.19 -19.22
C LEU A 53 -13.35 11.47 -20.56
N ARG A 54 -14.23 10.57 -21.00
CA ARG A 54 -15.14 10.82 -22.11
C ARG A 54 -16.44 11.42 -21.57
N LEU A 55 -16.72 12.66 -21.93
CA LEU A 55 -17.95 13.37 -21.53
C LEU A 55 -19.15 12.86 -22.34
N LEU A 56 -20.37 13.17 -21.87
CA LEU A 56 -21.61 12.83 -22.58
C LEU A 56 -21.71 13.42 -23.99
N SER A 57 -21.04 14.55 -24.23
CA SER A 57 -20.88 15.15 -25.55
C SER A 57 -20.03 14.31 -26.53
N GLY A 58 -19.44 13.20 -26.10
CA GLY A 58 -18.46 12.41 -26.85
C GLY A 58 -17.03 12.96 -26.79
N ARG A 59 -16.84 14.22 -26.40
CA ARG A 59 -15.52 14.84 -26.21
C ARG A 59 -14.72 14.14 -25.11
N THR A 60 -13.45 13.86 -25.39
CA THR A 60 -12.48 13.40 -24.39
C THR A 60 -11.78 14.58 -23.72
N GLN A 61 -11.63 14.50 -22.40
CA GLN A 61 -10.92 15.45 -21.58
C GLN A 61 -9.82 14.75 -20.79
N ARG A 62 -8.58 15.25 -20.89
CA ARG A 62 -7.46 14.84 -20.04
C ARG A 62 -7.38 15.74 -18.81
N ILE A 63 -7.21 15.14 -17.64
CA ILE A 63 -7.17 15.80 -16.33
C ILE A 63 -5.93 15.31 -15.61
N GLU A 64 -5.06 16.21 -15.15
CA GLU A 64 -3.88 15.82 -14.37
C GLU A 64 -4.28 15.09 -13.09
N SER A 65 -3.59 14.01 -12.77
CA SER A 65 -3.94 13.12 -11.66
C SER A 65 -3.96 13.83 -10.31
N ASN A 66 -3.00 14.75 -10.09
CA ASN A 66 -2.91 15.59 -8.88
C ASN A 66 -4.08 16.57 -8.72
N ARG A 67 -4.90 16.77 -9.75
CA ARG A 67 -6.12 17.60 -9.70
C ARG A 67 -7.38 16.79 -9.46
N VAL A 68 -7.32 15.46 -9.57
CA VAL A 68 -8.45 14.58 -9.25
C VAL A 68 -8.54 14.41 -7.74
N LEU A 69 -9.63 14.88 -7.14
CA LEU A 69 -9.86 14.81 -5.69
C LEU A 69 -10.61 13.53 -5.30
N SER A 70 -11.57 13.10 -6.11
CA SER A 70 -12.26 11.84 -5.94
C SER A 70 -12.81 11.32 -7.27
N LEU A 71 -12.99 10.00 -7.31
CA LEU A 71 -13.59 9.27 -8.42
C LEU A 71 -14.63 8.30 -7.86
N GLU A 72 -15.89 8.53 -8.19
CA GLU A 72 -16.96 7.57 -7.99
C GLU A 72 -17.24 6.83 -9.29
N THR A 73 -17.30 5.51 -9.20
CA THR A 73 -17.40 4.62 -10.34
C THR A 73 -18.18 3.38 -9.97
N LYS A 74 -18.85 2.79 -10.94
CA LYS A 74 -19.51 1.51 -10.74
C LYS A 74 -18.46 0.40 -10.53
N ARG A 75 -18.64 -0.37 -9.46
CA ARG A 75 -17.86 -1.58 -9.16
C ARG A 75 -18.75 -2.81 -9.27
N THR A 76 -18.18 -3.94 -9.67
CA THR A 76 -18.90 -5.22 -9.68
C THR A 76 -19.23 -5.68 -8.26
N GLU A 77 -20.18 -6.59 -8.12
CA GLU A 77 -20.53 -7.14 -6.79
C GLU A 77 -19.36 -7.91 -6.17
N SER A 78 -18.59 -8.62 -7.00
CA SER A 78 -17.36 -9.32 -6.60
C SER A 78 -16.32 -8.34 -6.02
N HIS A 79 -16.12 -7.17 -6.65
CA HIS A 79 -15.24 -6.13 -6.11
C HIS A 79 -15.75 -5.59 -4.77
N LYS A 80 -17.05 -5.26 -4.68
CA LYS A 80 -17.65 -4.76 -3.42
C LYS A 80 -17.56 -5.77 -2.28
N LEU A 81 -17.77 -7.05 -2.57
CA LEU A 81 -17.60 -8.14 -1.61
C LEU A 81 -16.15 -8.25 -1.15
N ALA A 82 -15.19 -8.23 -2.09
CA ALA A 82 -13.77 -8.27 -1.80
C ALA A 82 -13.33 -7.13 -0.86
N ALA A 83 -13.80 -5.90 -1.12
CA ALA A 83 -13.52 -4.74 -0.26
C ALA A 83 -14.07 -4.91 1.17
N ARG A 84 -15.29 -5.43 1.33
CA ARG A 84 -15.87 -5.72 2.66
C ARG A 84 -15.10 -6.81 3.39
N LEU A 85 -14.66 -7.86 2.69
CA LEU A 85 -13.85 -8.93 3.28
C LEU A 85 -12.47 -8.43 3.71
N PHE A 86 -11.84 -7.59 2.88
CA PHE A 86 -10.56 -6.95 3.18
C PHE A 86 -10.63 -6.11 4.46
N GLN A 87 -11.65 -5.24 4.58
CA GLN A 87 -11.87 -4.42 5.77
C GLN A 87 -12.06 -5.23 7.07
N ARG A 88 -12.55 -6.47 6.95
CA ARG A 88 -12.74 -7.41 8.06
C ARG A 88 -11.51 -8.29 8.33
N GLY A 89 -10.37 -8.00 7.70
CA GLY A 89 -9.15 -8.79 7.83
C GLY A 89 -9.21 -10.18 7.19
N LYS A 90 -10.26 -10.50 6.41
CA LYS A 90 -10.43 -11.80 5.75
C LYS A 90 -9.69 -11.86 4.43
N TYR A 91 -8.36 -11.70 4.48
CA TYR A 91 -7.52 -11.48 3.28
C TYR A 91 -7.56 -12.62 2.26
N GLU A 92 -7.65 -13.87 2.70
CA GLU A 92 -7.78 -15.02 1.77
C GLU A 92 -9.10 -14.97 0.99
N ALA A 93 -10.21 -14.81 1.69
CA ALA A 93 -11.53 -14.70 1.05
C ALA A 93 -11.65 -13.43 0.19
N ALA A 94 -11.02 -12.33 0.62
CA ALA A 94 -10.94 -11.09 -0.14
C ALA A 94 -10.18 -11.31 -1.46
N LEU A 95 -9.02 -11.99 -1.42
CA LEU A 95 -8.22 -12.31 -2.60
C LEU A 95 -9.00 -13.16 -3.61
N GLN A 96 -9.75 -14.17 -3.15
CA GLN A 96 -10.62 -14.96 -4.02
C GLN A 96 -11.70 -14.11 -4.70
N SER A 97 -12.29 -13.17 -3.97
CA SER A 97 -13.30 -12.24 -4.51
C SER A 97 -12.69 -11.19 -5.47
N TYR A 98 -11.47 -10.70 -5.20
CA TYR A 98 -10.75 -9.82 -6.11
C TYR A 98 -10.37 -10.51 -7.42
N ARG A 99 -9.94 -11.78 -7.38
CA ARG A 99 -9.68 -12.59 -8.58
C ARG A 99 -10.93 -12.82 -9.42
N LEU A 100 -12.11 -12.91 -8.80
CA LEU A 100 -13.37 -12.96 -9.54
C LEU A 100 -13.65 -11.60 -10.19
N ALA A 101 -13.46 -10.51 -9.46
CA ALA A 101 -13.60 -9.15 -10.00
C ALA A 101 -12.63 -8.86 -11.16
N GLU A 102 -11.39 -9.37 -11.09
CA GLU A 102 -10.39 -9.29 -12.17
C GLU A 102 -10.91 -9.90 -13.47
N ARG A 103 -11.65 -11.02 -13.40
CA ARG A 103 -12.22 -11.68 -14.60
C ARG A 103 -13.43 -10.95 -15.16
N GLU A 104 -14.18 -10.24 -14.31
CA GLU A 104 -15.37 -9.48 -14.69
C GLU A 104 -15.04 -8.08 -15.24
N GLU A 105 -13.94 -7.49 -14.77
CA GLU A 105 -13.55 -6.12 -15.07
C GLU A 105 -12.84 -6.00 -16.42
N LYS A 106 -13.26 -5.01 -17.22
CA LYS A 106 -12.71 -4.76 -18.56
C LYS A 106 -11.88 -3.49 -18.63
N ARG A 107 -12.00 -2.60 -17.65
CA ARG A 107 -11.28 -1.32 -17.59
C ARG A 107 -9.89 -1.55 -17.02
N SER A 108 -8.86 -1.30 -17.83
CA SER A 108 -7.45 -1.47 -17.46
C SER A 108 -7.07 -0.73 -16.16
N TRP A 109 -7.55 0.50 -15.99
CA TRP A 109 -7.30 1.28 -14.79
C TRP A 109 -7.93 0.69 -13.53
N MET A 110 -9.11 0.08 -13.65
CA MET A 110 -9.76 -0.59 -12.51
C MET A 110 -9.06 -1.91 -12.18
N LEU A 111 -8.53 -2.62 -13.19
CA LEU A 111 -7.69 -3.80 -12.95
C LEU A 111 -6.44 -3.43 -12.14
N ARG A 112 -5.79 -2.29 -12.40
CA ARG A 112 -4.66 -1.81 -11.58
C ARG A 112 -5.06 -1.53 -10.12
N GLU A 113 -6.24 -0.98 -9.88
CA GLU A 113 -6.79 -0.78 -8.54
C GLU A 113 -7.09 -2.12 -7.84
N ILE A 114 -7.64 -3.10 -8.56
CA ILE A 114 -7.86 -4.47 -8.07
C ILE A 114 -6.52 -5.12 -7.71
N PHE A 115 -5.52 -5.04 -8.59
CA PHE A 115 -4.18 -5.58 -8.35
C PHE A 115 -3.53 -4.96 -7.12
N ALA A 116 -3.67 -3.65 -6.91
CA ALA A 116 -3.16 -3.00 -5.71
C ALA A 116 -3.79 -3.58 -4.43
N LYS A 117 -5.10 -3.88 -4.46
CA LYS A 117 -5.77 -4.56 -3.34
C LYS A 117 -5.33 -6.00 -3.16
N GLU A 118 -5.02 -6.71 -4.23
CA GLU A 118 -4.42 -8.04 -4.12
C GLU A 118 -3.01 -8.02 -3.54
N VAL A 119 -2.17 -7.05 -3.94
CA VAL A 119 -0.84 -6.83 -3.33
C VAL A 119 -0.99 -6.66 -1.81
N GLN A 120 -1.92 -5.81 -1.37
CA GLN A 120 -2.21 -5.64 0.05
C GLN A 120 -2.70 -6.95 0.71
N CYS A 121 -3.56 -7.73 0.05
CA CYS A 121 -3.99 -9.04 0.59
C CYS A 121 -2.80 -9.99 0.78
N PHE A 122 -1.90 -10.07 -0.22
CA PHE A 122 -0.71 -10.91 -0.15
C PHE A 122 0.25 -10.47 0.95
N GLN A 123 0.53 -9.17 1.06
CA GLN A 123 1.35 -8.60 2.14
C GLN A 123 0.76 -8.96 3.51
N ASN A 124 -0.54 -8.77 3.70
CA ASN A 124 -1.22 -9.06 4.98
C ASN A 124 -1.29 -10.56 5.31
N LYS A 125 -1.08 -11.44 4.33
CA LYS A 125 -0.94 -12.88 4.52
C LYS A 125 0.52 -13.33 4.71
N GLY A 126 1.48 -12.42 4.57
CA GLY A 126 2.91 -12.73 4.58
C GLY A 126 3.42 -13.36 3.28
N ASP A 127 2.62 -13.44 2.22
CA ASP A 127 3.05 -13.93 0.91
C ASP A 127 3.70 -12.79 0.12
N MET A 128 4.91 -12.42 0.54
CA MET A 128 5.60 -11.27 -0.01
C MET A 128 6.03 -11.49 -1.47
N VAL A 129 6.23 -12.75 -1.88
CA VAL A 129 6.63 -13.07 -3.26
C VAL A 129 5.47 -12.81 -4.22
N ALA A 130 4.27 -13.32 -3.89
CA ALA A 130 3.08 -13.05 -4.70
C ALA A 130 2.72 -11.56 -4.70
N ALA A 131 2.93 -10.85 -3.58
CA ALA A 131 2.76 -9.39 -3.51
C ALA A 131 3.67 -8.67 -4.52
N ALA A 132 4.96 -9.01 -4.56
CA ALA A 132 5.92 -8.41 -5.49
C ALA A 132 5.59 -8.72 -6.95
N GLN A 133 5.26 -9.96 -7.27
CA GLN A 133 4.85 -10.35 -8.62
C GLN A 133 3.61 -9.56 -9.08
N ARG A 134 2.58 -9.47 -8.23
CA ARG A 134 1.35 -8.75 -8.57
C ARG A 134 1.60 -7.24 -8.69
N PHE A 135 2.47 -6.66 -7.86
CA PHE A 135 2.87 -5.26 -7.96
C PHE A 135 3.61 -4.97 -9.27
N LEU A 136 4.50 -5.84 -9.71
CA LEU A 136 5.22 -5.67 -10.97
C LEU A 136 4.29 -5.73 -12.19
N LEU A 137 3.17 -6.46 -12.13
CA LEU A 137 2.14 -6.40 -13.18
C LEU A 137 1.46 -5.04 -13.27
N ILE A 138 1.28 -4.33 -12.15
CA ILE A 138 0.76 -2.96 -12.14
C ILE A 138 1.72 -2.06 -12.93
N LEU A 139 3.01 -2.12 -12.61
CA LEU A 139 4.03 -1.29 -13.26
C LEU A 139 4.27 -1.66 -14.72
N GLY A 140 4.10 -2.93 -15.08
CA GLY A 140 4.10 -3.37 -16.47
C GLY A 140 2.99 -2.74 -17.30
N SER A 141 1.84 -2.43 -16.69
CA SER A 141 0.73 -1.72 -17.35
C SER A 141 0.85 -0.20 -17.26
N ASP A 142 1.38 0.35 -16.16
CA ASP A 142 1.54 1.79 -15.93
C ASP A 142 2.76 2.04 -15.02
N PRO A 143 3.93 2.41 -15.56
CA PRO A 143 5.12 2.72 -14.77
C PRO A 143 4.90 3.88 -13.78
N THR A 144 3.95 4.76 -14.07
CA THR A 144 3.60 5.91 -13.23
C THR A 144 2.52 5.59 -12.20
N ALA A 145 2.05 4.34 -12.11
CA ALA A 145 0.86 3.94 -11.33
C ALA A 145 0.64 4.70 -10.02
N ARG A 146 -0.62 5.14 -9.83
CA ARG A 146 -1.04 5.84 -8.60
C ARG A 146 -0.86 5.00 -7.35
N CYS A 147 -1.07 3.69 -7.46
CA CYS A 147 -0.95 2.72 -6.38
C CYS A 147 0.51 2.29 -6.13
N PHE A 148 1.47 3.20 -6.28
CA PHE A 148 2.88 2.90 -6.00
C PHE A 148 3.14 2.66 -4.50
N ASP A 149 2.27 3.17 -3.65
CA ASP A 149 2.32 3.04 -2.19
C ASP A 149 2.19 1.60 -1.67
N VAL A 150 1.67 0.68 -2.48
CA VAL A 150 1.59 -0.74 -2.10
C VAL A 150 2.86 -1.54 -2.41
N ILE A 151 3.95 -0.89 -2.84
CA ILE A 151 5.21 -1.56 -3.16
C ILE A 151 5.70 -2.46 -2.00
N PRO A 152 6.02 -3.75 -2.24
CA PRO A 152 6.36 -4.70 -1.19
C PRO A 152 7.83 -4.62 -0.78
N LEU A 153 8.17 -3.56 -0.05
CA LEU A 153 9.49 -3.38 0.56
C LEU A 153 9.54 -3.98 1.97
N MET A 154 10.70 -4.51 2.33
CA MET A 154 10.94 -5.02 3.69
C MET A 154 11.39 -3.87 4.59
N TRP A 155 10.56 -3.52 5.57
CA TRP A 155 10.88 -2.49 6.56
C TRP A 155 11.41 -3.08 7.86
N VAL A 156 10.90 -4.25 8.21
CA VAL A 156 11.32 -5.04 9.36
C VAL A 156 12.31 -6.10 8.86
N VAL A 157 13.41 -6.30 9.57
CA VAL A 157 14.41 -7.31 9.20
C VAL A 157 13.84 -8.69 9.59
N PRO A 158 13.54 -9.58 8.63
CA PRO A 158 13.16 -10.94 8.98
C PRO A 158 14.40 -11.66 9.51
N GLY A 159 14.22 -12.63 10.41
CA GLY A 159 15.34 -13.41 10.94
C GLY A 159 16.06 -14.20 9.83
N LYS A 160 15.30 -14.92 8.99
CA LYS A 160 15.81 -15.66 7.83
C LYS A 160 14.74 -15.67 6.74
N LEU A 161 15.14 -15.38 5.50
CA LEU A 161 14.27 -15.54 4.34
C LEU A 161 14.08 -17.02 4.01
N ALA A 162 12.87 -17.40 3.58
CA ALA A 162 12.64 -18.70 2.99
C ALA A 162 13.38 -18.81 1.65
N ALA A 163 13.70 -20.05 1.22
CA ALA A 163 14.48 -20.29 0.00
C ALA A 163 13.83 -19.67 -1.25
N VAL A 164 12.50 -19.74 -1.37
CA VAL A 164 11.74 -19.15 -2.47
C VAL A 164 11.85 -17.62 -2.45
N GLU A 165 11.69 -17.00 -1.28
CA GLU A 165 11.81 -15.54 -1.11
C GLU A 165 13.21 -15.07 -1.49
N GLU A 166 14.24 -15.77 -1.02
CA GLU A 166 15.63 -15.45 -1.32
C GLU A 166 15.92 -15.58 -2.82
N GLN A 167 15.45 -16.64 -3.46
CA GLN A 167 15.63 -16.85 -4.90
C GLN A 167 14.94 -15.73 -5.72
N SER A 168 13.68 -15.42 -5.42
CA SER A 168 12.93 -14.37 -6.11
C SER A 168 13.57 -13.00 -5.92
N ALA A 169 13.99 -12.65 -4.70
CA ALA A 169 14.65 -11.38 -4.44
C ALA A 169 16.04 -11.30 -5.11
N ARG A 170 16.79 -12.40 -5.25
CA ARG A 170 18.05 -12.42 -6.04
C ARG A 170 17.80 -12.22 -7.53
N GLN A 171 16.65 -12.65 -8.04
CA GLN A 171 16.24 -12.36 -9.41
C GLN A 171 15.94 -10.87 -9.57
N TRP A 172 15.09 -10.30 -8.70
CA TRP A 172 14.74 -8.87 -8.78
C TRP A 172 15.91 -7.93 -8.50
N LEU A 173 16.86 -8.34 -7.64
CA LEU A 173 18.11 -7.60 -7.41
C LEU A 173 18.89 -7.34 -8.70
N ARG A 174 18.76 -8.25 -9.68
CA ARG A 174 19.36 -8.18 -11.02
C ARG A 174 18.34 -7.81 -12.11
N GLY A 175 17.14 -7.37 -11.69
CA GLY A 175 16.03 -7.05 -12.58
C GLY A 175 16.34 -5.87 -13.50
N ALA A 176 15.65 -5.85 -14.65
CA ALA A 176 15.85 -4.83 -15.67
C ALA A 176 15.28 -3.48 -15.20
N THR A 177 14.18 -3.49 -14.45
CA THR A 177 13.51 -2.27 -14.00
C THR A 177 14.05 -1.77 -12.66
N VAL A 178 13.93 -0.46 -12.44
CA VAL A 178 14.31 0.19 -11.17
C VAL A 178 13.48 -0.32 -9.98
N ALA A 179 12.21 -0.65 -10.22
CA ALA A 179 11.30 -1.18 -9.20
C ALA A 179 11.68 -2.60 -8.76
N GLU A 180 12.03 -3.48 -9.69
CA GLU A 180 12.56 -4.81 -9.36
C GLU A 180 13.83 -4.67 -8.50
N ARG A 181 14.80 -3.85 -8.95
CA ARG A 181 16.03 -3.65 -8.19
C ARG A 181 15.77 -3.09 -6.80
N LEU A 182 14.83 -2.16 -6.64
CA LEU A 182 14.45 -1.62 -5.34
C LEU A 182 13.87 -2.71 -4.41
N ILE A 183 12.92 -3.52 -4.92
CA ILE A 183 12.32 -4.63 -4.16
C ILE A 183 13.40 -5.62 -3.76
N GLY A 184 14.15 -6.16 -4.73
CA GLY A 184 15.20 -7.14 -4.49
C GLY A 184 16.28 -6.63 -3.52
N SER A 185 16.69 -5.37 -3.65
CA SER A 185 17.69 -4.77 -2.75
C SER A 185 17.16 -4.63 -1.33
N SER A 186 15.89 -4.22 -1.15
CA SER A 186 15.30 -4.08 0.20
C SER A 186 15.24 -5.42 0.95
N TRP A 187 15.11 -6.55 0.24
CA TRP A 187 15.08 -7.88 0.84
C TRP A 187 16.48 -8.41 1.14
N MET A 188 17.46 -8.05 0.31
CA MET A 188 18.83 -8.58 0.34
C MET A 188 19.79 -7.86 1.29
N ILE A 189 19.36 -6.79 1.97
CA ILE A 189 20.21 -6.01 2.90
C ILE A 189 20.84 -6.88 4.01
N ALA A 190 20.12 -7.91 4.49
CA ALA A 190 20.54 -8.76 5.60
C ALA A 190 21.09 -10.13 5.15
N THR A 191 21.44 -10.30 3.86
CA THR A 191 21.92 -11.57 3.31
C THR A 191 23.37 -11.48 2.84
N SER A 192 23.91 -12.57 2.28
CA SER A 192 25.21 -12.57 1.63
C SER A 192 25.30 -11.63 0.42
N GLN A 193 24.15 -11.24 -0.15
CA GLN A 193 24.07 -10.30 -1.28
C GLN A 193 24.04 -8.82 -0.84
N ARG A 194 24.31 -8.55 0.44
CA ARG A 194 24.27 -7.20 1.03
C ARG A 194 25.02 -6.17 0.19
N SER A 195 26.27 -6.44 -0.20
CA SER A 195 27.09 -5.47 -0.95
C SER A 195 26.41 -5.00 -2.25
N GLN A 196 25.89 -5.95 -3.04
CA GLN A 196 25.14 -5.63 -4.27
C GLN A 196 23.85 -4.87 -3.97
N ALA A 197 23.12 -5.25 -2.92
CA ALA A 197 21.93 -4.53 -2.49
C ALA A 197 22.23 -3.08 -2.10
N LEU A 198 23.36 -2.82 -1.42
CA LEU A 198 23.75 -1.45 -1.05
C LEU A 198 24.08 -0.62 -2.27
N SER A 199 24.90 -1.16 -3.16
CA SER A 199 25.28 -0.51 -4.42
C SER A 199 24.05 -0.13 -5.26
N ASN A 200 23.07 -1.04 -5.36
CA ASN A 200 21.80 -0.75 -6.02
C ASN A 200 21.02 0.37 -5.32
N LEU A 201 20.87 0.33 -3.99
CA LEU A 201 20.11 1.35 -3.25
C LEU A 201 20.76 2.73 -3.32
N GLU A 202 22.09 2.81 -3.28
CA GLU A 202 22.84 4.06 -3.46
C GLU A 202 22.62 4.64 -4.85
N SER A 203 22.65 3.80 -5.89
CA SER A 203 22.33 4.21 -7.26
C SER A 203 20.87 4.68 -7.40
N LEU A 204 19.92 3.91 -6.86
CA LEU A 204 18.49 4.19 -6.93
C LEU A 204 18.08 5.43 -6.12
N ALA A 205 18.83 5.81 -5.08
CA ALA A 205 18.57 7.02 -4.31
C ALA A 205 18.68 8.30 -5.15
N ALA A 206 19.40 8.25 -6.28
CA ALA A 206 19.56 9.33 -7.24
C ALA A 206 18.65 9.19 -8.49
N ASP A 207 17.68 8.27 -8.47
CA ASP A 207 16.78 8.04 -9.60
C ASP A 207 15.90 9.26 -9.93
N GLN A 208 15.52 9.40 -11.21
CA GLN A 208 14.65 10.49 -11.67
C GLN A 208 13.22 10.33 -11.13
N ASP A 209 12.76 9.10 -10.94
CA ASP A 209 11.52 8.85 -10.22
C ASP A 209 11.76 9.05 -8.72
N LEU A 210 11.30 10.20 -8.22
CA LEU A 210 11.42 10.56 -6.81
C LEU A 210 10.83 9.51 -5.87
N ARG A 211 9.82 8.74 -6.30
CA ARG A 211 9.24 7.66 -5.48
C ARG A 211 10.28 6.56 -5.20
N ILE A 212 11.03 6.19 -6.23
CA ILE A 212 12.15 5.24 -6.12
C ILE A 212 13.25 5.84 -5.25
N GLY A 213 13.66 7.09 -5.54
CA GLY A 213 14.72 7.77 -4.79
C GLY A 213 14.44 7.88 -3.29
N PHE A 214 13.24 8.32 -2.93
CA PHE A 214 12.81 8.41 -1.53
C PHE A 214 12.84 7.07 -0.80
N LEU A 215 12.32 6.02 -1.42
CA LEU A 215 12.24 4.70 -0.80
C LEU A 215 13.61 4.02 -0.72
N ALA A 216 14.44 4.16 -1.76
CA ALA A 216 15.81 3.66 -1.77
C ALA A 216 16.65 4.28 -0.66
N GLU A 217 16.57 5.61 -0.50
CA GLU A 217 17.23 6.33 0.58
C GLU A 217 16.75 5.86 1.96
N ALA A 218 15.44 5.73 2.14
CA ALA A 218 14.88 5.22 3.39
C ALA A 218 15.32 3.78 3.70
N GLN A 219 15.49 2.92 2.68
CA GLN A 219 16.01 1.58 2.86
C GLN A 219 17.48 1.59 3.33
N LEU A 220 18.30 2.57 2.93
CA LEU A 220 19.65 2.75 3.45
C LEU A 220 19.66 3.14 4.95
N TRP A 221 18.60 3.79 5.45
CA TRP A 221 18.50 4.15 6.88
C TRP A 221 18.47 2.93 7.79
N ARG A 222 17.93 1.79 7.33
CA ARG A 222 17.90 0.52 8.08
C ARG A 222 19.28 0.08 8.55
N ILE A 223 20.31 0.40 7.77
CA ILE A 223 21.70 0.06 8.05
C ILE A 223 22.31 1.06 9.03
N LYS A 224 22.02 2.34 8.82
CA LYS A 224 22.53 3.45 9.63
C LYS A 224 21.90 3.48 11.02
N LEU A 225 20.79 2.78 11.22
CA LEU A 225 19.98 2.81 12.44
C LEU A 225 20.78 2.46 13.71
N VAL A 226 21.80 1.61 13.62
CA VAL A 226 22.65 1.23 14.77
C VAL A 226 23.55 2.38 15.23
N THR A 227 23.97 3.25 14.32
CA THR A 227 24.94 4.33 14.56
C THR A 227 24.37 5.71 14.27
N VAL A 228 23.05 5.83 14.17
CA VAL A 228 22.39 7.08 13.78
C VAL A 228 22.65 8.16 14.82
N SER A 229 22.91 9.39 14.37
CA SER A 229 23.02 10.57 15.25
C SER A 229 21.72 11.38 15.29
N ALA A 230 21.59 12.27 16.29
CA ALA A 230 20.45 13.18 16.38
C ALA A 230 20.28 14.07 15.12
N ASP A 231 21.38 14.54 14.53
CA ASP A 231 21.36 15.33 13.30
C ASP A 231 20.84 14.51 12.11
N GLN A 232 21.30 13.26 11.99
CA GLN A 232 20.82 12.35 10.94
C GLN A 232 19.32 12.06 11.07
N VAL A 233 18.82 11.87 12.30
CA VAL A 233 17.38 11.74 12.58
C VAL A 233 16.62 13.01 12.15
N GLY A 234 17.19 14.20 12.39
CA GLY A 234 16.65 15.47 11.91
C GLY A 234 16.53 15.53 10.38
N VAL A 235 17.56 15.08 9.66
CA VAL A 235 17.55 14.98 8.19
C VAL A 235 16.48 14.00 7.71
N TRP A 236 16.34 12.83 8.34
CA TRP A 236 15.30 11.85 7.99
C TRP A 236 13.90 12.44 8.10
N ARG A 237 13.63 13.17 9.20
CA ARG A 237 12.34 13.85 9.40
C ARG A 237 12.03 14.85 8.29
N GLN A 238 12.99 15.72 7.94
CA GLN A 238 12.82 16.67 6.84
C GLN A 238 12.59 15.98 5.50
N ARG A 239 13.27 14.85 5.27
CA ARG A 239 13.11 14.07 4.05
C ARG A 239 11.71 13.46 3.94
N ILE A 240 11.19 12.88 5.02
CA ILE A 240 9.83 12.31 5.09
C ILE A 240 8.76 13.36 4.78
N GLN A 241 8.91 14.60 5.27
CA GLN A 241 7.95 15.67 5.00
C GLN A 241 7.78 15.99 3.51
N ARG A 242 8.81 15.71 2.69
CA ARG A 242 8.78 15.91 1.23
C ARG A 242 8.25 14.69 0.46
N MET A 243 8.12 13.53 1.11
CA MET A 243 7.61 12.31 0.48
C MET A 243 6.10 12.42 0.25
N PRO A 244 5.55 11.81 -0.82
CA PRO A 244 4.12 11.56 -0.94
C PRO A 244 3.59 10.78 0.26
N GLU A 245 2.40 11.12 0.76
CA GLU A 245 1.85 10.55 2.00
C GLU A 245 1.81 9.01 2.01
N GLY A 246 1.38 8.40 0.90
CA GLY A 246 1.32 6.93 0.78
C GLY A 246 2.66 6.22 0.94
N LEU A 247 3.79 6.91 0.72
CA LEU A 247 5.13 6.32 0.83
C LEU A 247 5.75 6.44 2.23
N ARG A 248 5.09 7.14 3.16
CA ARG A 248 5.70 7.54 4.43
C ARG A 248 5.73 6.45 5.49
N ALA A 249 4.88 5.43 5.42
CA ALA A 249 4.69 4.46 6.50
C ALA A 249 6.02 3.80 6.96
N GLY A 250 6.76 3.22 6.01
CA GLY A 250 8.06 2.61 6.27
C GLY A 250 9.14 3.59 6.75
N PRO A 251 9.35 4.72 6.06
CA PRO A 251 10.23 5.79 6.51
C PRO A 251 9.91 6.32 7.92
N CYS A 252 8.63 6.53 8.26
CA CYS A 252 8.20 6.93 9.61
C CYS A 252 8.53 5.86 10.66
N PHE A 253 8.37 4.58 10.33
CA PHE A 253 8.79 3.49 11.20
C PHE A 253 10.29 3.58 11.53
N LEU A 254 11.13 3.80 10.51
CA LEU A 254 12.58 3.96 10.70
C LEU A 254 12.94 5.23 11.47
N LEU A 255 12.21 6.33 11.27
CA LEU A 255 12.36 7.55 12.06
C LEU A 255 12.07 7.30 13.54
N GLY A 256 10.96 6.65 13.87
CA GLY A 256 10.61 6.28 15.24
C GLY A 256 11.69 5.40 15.88
N LYS A 257 12.19 4.40 15.13
CA LYS A 257 13.31 3.56 15.57
C LYS A 257 14.61 4.35 15.78
N GLY A 258 14.89 5.34 14.92
CA GLY A 258 16.04 6.25 15.07
C GLY A 258 15.91 7.15 16.29
N LEU A 259 14.73 7.70 16.57
CA LEU A 259 14.45 8.48 17.78
C LEU A 259 14.65 7.66 19.05
N ALA A 260 14.18 6.41 19.06
CA ALA A 260 14.37 5.50 20.18
C ALA A 260 15.86 5.22 20.45
N ARG A 261 16.69 5.16 19.40
CA ARG A 261 18.15 5.03 19.52
C ARG A 261 18.83 6.25 20.12
N GLN A 262 18.20 7.42 20.02
CA GLN A 262 18.65 8.66 20.65
C GLN A 262 17.99 8.89 22.02
N GLU A 263 17.37 7.86 22.61
CA GLU A 263 16.67 7.91 23.90
C GLU A 263 15.51 8.94 23.96
N LYS A 264 15.06 9.42 22.80
CA LYS A 264 13.88 10.29 22.67
C LYS A 264 12.61 9.44 22.64
N PHE A 265 12.37 8.71 23.73
CA PHE A 265 11.37 7.64 23.76
C PHE A 265 9.93 8.12 23.54
N LEU A 266 9.55 9.28 24.08
CA LEU A 266 8.21 9.85 23.84
C LEU A 266 8.01 10.30 22.39
N ASP A 267 9.00 10.97 21.79
CA ASP A 267 8.95 11.32 20.37
C ASP A 267 8.89 10.07 19.48
N ALA A 268 9.67 9.04 19.84
CA ALA A 268 9.69 7.76 19.14
C ALA A 268 8.32 7.07 19.18
N SER A 269 7.68 7.00 20.35
CA SER A 269 6.36 6.37 20.49
C SER A 269 5.31 7.11 19.68
N LEU A 270 5.30 8.45 19.69
CA LEU A 270 4.39 9.26 18.88
C LEU A 270 4.56 8.97 17.38
N GLU A 271 5.79 8.97 16.86
CA GLU A 271 6.04 8.68 15.44
C GLU A 271 5.62 7.25 15.05
N LEU A 272 5.82 6.28 15.94
CA LEU A 272 5.42 4.88 15.72
C LEU A 272 3.90 4.70 15.74
N LEU A 273 3.19 5.37 16.66
CA LEU A 273 1.72 5.32 16.76
C LEU A 273 1.00 5.97 15.57
N ARG A 274 1.67 6.84 14.81
CA ARG A 274 1.10 7.36 13.55
C ARG A 274 0.84 6.27 12.52
N ILE A 275 1.59 5.18 12.55
CA ILE A 275 1.48 4.08 11.58
C ILE A 275 0.13 3.35 11.69
N PRO A 276 -0.28 2.80 12.85
CA PRO A 276 -1.60 2.19 13.00
C PRO A 276 -2.75 3.17 12.76
N ILE A 277 -2.56 4.46 13.02
CA ILE A 277 -3.60 5.48 12.82
C ILE A 277 -3.77 5.83 11.33
N LEU A 278 -2.67 6.11 10.62
CA LEU A 278 -2.71 6.62 9.23
C LEU A 278 -2.60 5.51 8.19
N HIS A 279 -2.03 4.36 8.55
CA HIS A 279 -1.68 3.26 7.65
C HIS A 279 -2.14 1.89 8.21
N SER A 280 -3.32 1.86 8.82
CA SER A 280 -3.92 0.68 9.49
C SER A 280 -4.02 -0.59 8.63
N HIS A 281 -3.96 -0.47 7.30
CA HIS A 281 -4.03 -1.58 6.36
C HIS A 281 -2.70 -2.35 6.19
N LEU A 282 -1.59 -1.85 6.75
CA LEU A 282 -0.27 -2.47 6.66
C LEU A 282 -0.02 -3.46 7.83
N GLN A 283 -0.66 -4.62 7.81
CA GLN A 283 -0.61 -5.58 8.93
C GLN A 283 0.77 -6.19 9.19
N THR A 284 1.73 -6.04 8.27
CA THR A 284 3.11 -6.46 8.52
C THR A 284 3.90 -5.42 9.31
N LEU A 285 3.53 -4.14 9.21
CA LEU A 285 4.25 -3.04 9.85
C LEU A 285 3.56 -2.56 11.14
N VAL A 286 2.23 -2.57 11.16
CA VAL A 286 1.41 -2.12 12.29
C VAL A 286 1.74 -2.85 13.60
N PRO A 287 1.79 -4.19 13.67
CA PRO A 287 2.10 -4.90 14.92
C PRO A 287 3.49 -4.53 15.46
N GLU A 288 4.47 -4.43 14.56
CA GLU A 288 5.84 -4.07 14.91
C GLU A 288 5.96 -2.62 15.36
N ALA A 289 5.21 -1.70 14.74
CA ALA A 289 5.14 -0.30 15.14
C ALA A 289 4.52 -0.15 16.54
N LEU A 290 3.38 -0.81 16.81
CA LEU A 290 2.70 -0.80 18.10
C LEU A 290 3.59 -1.39 19.21
N LEU A 291 4.18 -2.58 18.96
CA LEU A 291 5.11 -3.20 19.90
C LEU A 291 6.27 -2.26 20.25
N SER A 292 6.84 -1.61 19.23
CA SER A 292 7.96 -0.68 19.41
C SER A 292 7.53 0.58 20.15
N ALA A 293 6.32 1.09 19.92
CA ALA A 293 5.78 2.24 20.61
C ALA A 293 5.56 1.93 22.11
N ALA A 294 4.98 0.78 22.42
CA ALA A 294 4.78 0.33 23.80
C ALA A 294 6.11 0.20 24.55
N GLN A 295 7.14 -0.38 23.91
CA GLN A 295 8.49 -0.47 24.49
C GLN A 295 9.09 0.92 24.76
N CYS A 296 8.89 1.88 23.86
CA CYS A 296 9.35 3.25 24.09
C CYS A 296 8.60 3.91 25.26
N LEU A 297 7.28 3.72 25.37
CA LEU A 297 6.50 4.22 26.51
C LEU A 297 6.97 3.61 27.84
N GLU A 298 7.25 2.31 27.86
CA GLU A 298 7.82 1.62 29.03
C GLU A 298 9.16 2.24 29.44
N LEU A 299 10.08 2.46 28.49
CA LEU A 299 11.38 3.10 28.73
C LEU A 299 11.26 4.58 29.14
N ALA A 300 10.19 5.26 28.74
CA ALA A 300 9.89 6.63 29.16
C ALA A 300 9.19 6.72 30.53
N GLY A 301 8.94 5.59 31.19
CA GLY A 301 8.22 5.54 32.46
C GLY A 301 6.72 5.78 32.35
N GLN A 302 6.12 5.57 31.17
CA GLN A 302 4.67 5.67 30.92
C GLN A 302 4.04 4.26 30.94
N GLN A 303 4.05 3.60 32.10
CA GLN A 303 3.69 2.17 32.18
C GLN A 303 2.22 1.90 31.87
N GLN A 304 1.32 2.82 32.23
CA GLN A 304 -0.12 2.65 31.98
C GLN A 304 -0.43 2.69 30.49
N GLU A 305 0.14 3.68 29.79
CA GLU A 305 0.04 3.85 28.35
C GLU A 305 0.70 2.69 27.61
N ALA A 306 1.88 2.25 28.06
CA ALA A 306 2.55 1.08 27.50
C ALA A 306 1.67 -0.18 27.59
N GLU A 307 1.01 -0.41 28.73
CA GLU A 307 0.08 -1.52 28.90
C GLU A 307 -1.11 -1.43 27.93
N LEU A 308 -1.71 -0.25 27.74
CA LEU A 308 -2.80 -0.06 26.77
C LEU A 308 -2.34 -0.43 25.35
N VAL A 309 -1.18 0.07 24.93
CA VAL A 309 -0.65 -0.22 23.59
C VAL A 309 -0.28 -1.71 23.45
N TYR A 310 0.29 -2.34 24.48
CA TYR A 310 0.53 -3.80 24.45
C TYR A 310 -0.76 -4.59 24.28
N ARG A 311 -1.88 -4.19 24.90
CA ARG A 311 -3.18 -4.84 24.71
C ARG A 311 -3.69 -4.69 23.28
N GLU A 312 -3.52 -3.53 22.65
CA GLU A 312 -3.87 -3.35 21.23
C GLU A 312 -3.08 -4.29 20.31
N VAL A 313 -1.81 -4.60 20.63
CA VAL A 313 -1.04 -5.61 19.88
C VAL A 313 -1.65 -7.02 20.05
N LEU A 314 -2.21 -7.33 21.23
CA LEU A 314 -2.83 -8.63 21.52
C LEU A 314 -4.21 -8.80 20.88
N ASP A 315 -4.87 -7.72 20.45
CA ASP A 315 -6.08 -7.79 19.64
C ASP A 315 -5.80 -8.21 18.19
N LEU A 316 -4.52 -8.20 17.78
CA LEU A 316 -4.06 -8.71 16.48
C LEU A 316 -3.87 -10.24 16.54
N PRO A 317 -3.81 -10.94 15.39
CA PRO A 317 -3.65 -12.39 15.37
C PRO A 317 -2.45 -12.90 16.19
N GLU A 318 -2.68 -13.84 17.09
CA GLU A 318 -1.67 -14.38 18.01
C GLU A 318 -0.45 -15.02 17.30
N SER A 319 -0.62 -15.44 16.05
CA SER A 319 0.46 -16.02 15.24
C SER A 319 1.57 -15.03 14.87
N LEU A 320 1.35 -13.73 15.09
CA LEU A 320 2.33 -12.70 14.80
C LEU A 320 3.43 -12.66 15.89
N PRO A 321 4.72 -12.58 15.51
CA PRO A 321 5.83 -12.47 16.47
C PRO A 321 5.64 -11.31 17.47
N ALA A 322 5.10 -10.18 17.00
CA ALA A 322 4.85 -9.02 17.83
C ALA A 322 3.84 -9.28 18.97
N ALA A 323 2.80 -10.09 18.73
CA ALA A 323 1.80 -10.45 19.73
C ALA A 323 2.43 -11.29 20.86
N SER A 324 3.23 -12.31 20.50
CA SER A 324 3.95 -13.10 21.50
C SER A 324 4.94 -12.26 22.33
N ALA A 325 5.63 -11.31 21.69
CA ALA A 325 6.54 -10.39 22.38
C ALA A 325 5.80 -9.42 23.31
N ALA A 326 4.67 -8.87 22.87
CA ALA A 326 3.81 -7.99 23.66
C ALA A 326 3.26 -8.72 24.89
N GLN A 327 2.78 -9.96 24.74
CA GLN A 327 2.26 -10.76 25.86
C GLN A 327 3.31 -10.95 26.96
N LYS A 328 4.54 -11.35 26.56
CA LYS A 328 5.65 -11.53 27.49
C LYS A 328 6.03 -10.25 28.22
N ARG A 329 6.00 -9.11 27.51
CA ARG A 329 6.32 -7.80 28.11
C ARG A 329 5.22 -7.30 29.04
N LEU A 330 3.96 -7.42 28.65
CA LEU A 330 2.81 -7.02 29.46
C LEU A 330 2.80 -7.76 30.82
N GLN A 331 3.12 -9.05 30.83
CA GLN A 331 3.23 -9.82 32.07
C GLN A 331 4.30 -9.25 33.02
N ARG A 332 5.45 -8.82 32.50
CA ARG A 332 6.53 -8.21 33.31
C ARG A 332 6.13 -6.86 33.85
N VAL A 333 5.58 -5.98 33.01
CA VAL A 333 5.14 -4.64 33.42
C VAL A 333 4.12 -4.71 34.56
N ARG A 334 3.22 -5.70 34.56
CA ARG A 334 2.27 -5.92 35.65
C ARG A 334 2.94 -6.40 36.94
N GLN A 335 3.88 -7.35 36.83
CA GLN A 335 4.63 -7.84 37.99
C GLN A 335 5.47 -6.75 38.66
N ASP A 336 6.06 -5.85 37.87
CA ASP A 336 6.88 -4.75 38.38
C ASP A 336 6.05 -3.66 39.07
N ARG A 337 4.73 -3.57 38.79
CA ARG A 337 3.80 -2.65 39.45
C ARG A 337 3.30 -3.17 40.81
N GLU A 338 3.30 -4.49 40.99
CA GLU A 338 2.85 -5.14 42.22
C GLU A 338 3.96 -5.23 43.30
N ARG A 339 5.21 -4.90 42.94
CA ARG A 339 6.36 -4.79 43.83
C ARG A 339 6.60 -3.35 44.23
#